data_AF-A0A3B0SP28-F1
#
_entry.id   AF-A0A3B0SP28-F1
#
_cell.length_a   1.000
_cell.length_b   1.000
_cell.length_c   1.000
_cell.angle_alpha   90.00
_cell.angle_beta   90.00
_cell.angle_gamma   90.00
#
_symmetry.space_group_name_H-M   'P 1'
#
loop_
_entity.id
_entity.type
_entity.pdbx_description
1 polymer ?
#
loop_
_entity_poly.entity_id
_entity_poly.type
_entity_poly.pdbx_seq_one_letter_code
_entity_poly.pdbx_strand_id
1 'polypeptide(L)'
;MAFESPIFTDRGALSAQFHDVRANSERLAAPLAAEDWMLQSMTEASPVKWNLAHTTWFFETFILQVHAKDHKDFHPQFGYLFNSYYNQIGDMHPRPTRGLLSRPTSQEVLRYRAYVDEAMERLIETAPYDVVERIAPLIAMGAAHEAQHQELLVTDLKHGFYQNPLAPGVYADASTEQTVLASAMQWREMQGGLCKIGWNGQGFAFDNEGP
;
A
#
# COMPACT_ATOMS: atom_id res chain seq x y z
N MET A 1 18.10 -8.87 -6.99
CA MET A 1 18.95 -8.84 -5.78
C MET A 1 18.32 -9.79 -4.79
N ALA A 2 19.09 -10.71 -4.22
CA ALA A 2 18.58 -11.59 -3.17
C ALA A 2 18.48 -10.77 -1.88
N PHE A 3 17.27 -10.64 -1.33
CA PHE A 3 17.06 -10.04 -0.03
C PHE A 3 17.56 -11.02 1.04
N GLU A 4 18.83 -10.92 1.43
CA GLU A 4 19.38 -11.60 2.61
C GLU A 4 18.96 -10.81 3.87
N SER A 5 17.67 -10.81 4.17
CA SER A 5 17.16 -10.41 5.49
C SER A 5 16.46 -11.62 6.09
N PRO A 6 16.60 -11.91 7.40
CA PRO A 6 15.80 -12.91 8.08
C PRO A 6 14.37 -12.37 8.23
N ILE A 7 13.68 -12.18 7.10
CA ILE A 7 12.25 -11.94 7.08
C ILE A 7 11.62 -13.26 7.48
N PHE A 8 10.86 -13.21 8.56
CA PHE A 8 10.27 -14.37 9.19
C PHE A 8 9.52 -15.21 8.14
N THR A 9 9.93 -16.47 7.99
CA THR A 9 9.26 -17.47 7.13
C THR A 9 8.12 -18.19 7.87
N ASP A 10 7.84 -17.74 9.10
CA ASP A 10 6.69 -18.19 9.87
C ASP A 10 5.40 -17.74 9.17
N ARG A 11 4.58 -18.72 8.76
CA ARG A 11 3.35 -18.44 8.01
C ARG A 11 2.35 -17.62 8.79
N GLY A 12 2.30 -17.80 10.12
CA GLY A 12 1.42 -17.02 11.00
C GLY A 12 1.80 -15.54 10.99
N ALA A 13 3.08 -15.23 11.13
CA ALA A 13 3.59 -13.87 11.05
C ALA A 13 3.38 -13.23 9.66
N LEU A 14 3.62 -13.98 8.58
CA LEU A 14 3.38 -13.49 7.21
C LEU A 14 1.91 -13.18 6.95
N SER A 15 1.01 -14.08 7.38
CA SER A 15 -0.44 -13.89 7.28
C SER A 15 -0.87 -12.67 8.09
N ALA A 16 -0.43 -12.55 9.35
CA ALA A 16 -0.77 -11.39 10.19
C ALA A 16 -0.30 -10.07 9.58
N GLN A 17 0.96 -9.99 9.12
CA GLN A 17 1.50 -8.80 8.47
C GLN A 17 0.67 -8.40 7.23
N PHE A 18 0.32 -9.39 6.40
CA PHE A 18 -0.53 -9.16 5.24
C PHE A 18 -1.92 -8.65 5.67
N HIS A 19 -2.61 -9.32 6.58
CA HIS A 19 -3.94 -8.89 7.00
C HIS A 19 -3.95 -7.51 7.65
N ASP A 20 -2.99 -7.21 8.52
CA ASP A 20 -2.92 -5.94 9.23
C ASP A 20 -2.79 -4.76 8.26
N VAL A 21 -1.91 -4.88 7.26
CA VAL A 21 -1.76 -3.82 6.26
C VAL A 21 -3.00 -3.70 5.39
N ARG A 22 -3.62 -4.81 4.97
CA ARG A 22 -4.82 -4.78 4.13
C ARG A 22 -6.01 -4.17 4.85
N ALA A 23 -6.22 -4.53 6.11
CA ALA A 23 -7.29 -4.01 6.96
C ALA A 23 -7.12 -2.50 7.22
N ASN A 24 -5.89 -2.01 7.37
CA ASN A 24 -5.66 -0.58 7.57
C ASN A 24 -6.10 0.26 6.37
N SER A 25 -5.83 -0.19 5.14
CA SER A 25 -6.31 0.47 3.92
C SER A 25 -7.83 0.54 3.86
N GLU A 26 -8.52 -0.55 4.23
CA GLU A 26 -9.99 -0.59 4.24
C GLU A 26 -10.58 0.31 5.32
N ARG A 27 -9.97 0.34 6.52
CA ARG A 27 -10.38 1.24 7.60
C ARG A 27 -10.27 2.71 7.20
N LEU A 28 -9.22 3.08 6.46
CA LEU A 28 -9.06 4.44 5.94
C LEU A 28 -10.12 4.78 4.89
N ALA A 29 -10.52 3.82 4.06
CA ALA A 29 -11.49 4.04 2.99
C ALA A 29 -12.96 3.91 3.42
N ALA A 30 -13.23 3.22 4.54
CA ALA A 30 -14.56 2.91 5.04
C ALA A 30 -15.50 4.13 5.27
N PRO A 31 -15.05 5.28 5.81
CA PRO A 31 -15.95 6.42 6.05
C PRO A 31 -16.25 7.27 4.81
N LEU A 32 -15.66 6.94 3.66
CA LEU A 32 -15.71 7.76 2.45
C LEU A 32 -16.90 7.40 1.56
N ALA A 33 -17.51 8.40 0.94
CA ALA A 33 -18.56 8.19 -0.06
C ALA A 33 -17.98 7.74 -1.41
N ALA A 34 -18.83 7.23 -2.31
CA ALA A 34 -18.38 6.78 -3.63
C ALA A 34 -17.78 7.91 -4.47
N GLU A 35 -18.25 9.14 -4.27
CA GLU A 35 -17.76 10.36 -4.89
C GLU A 35 -16.34 10.70 -4.43
N ASP A 36 -16.05 10.53 -3.13
CA ASP A 36 -14.72 10.77 -2.56
C ASP A 36 -13.69 9.78 -3.14
N TRP A 37 -14.13 8.55 -3.44
CA TRP A 37 -13.27 7.51 -4.00
C TRP A 37 -12.75 7.81 -5.41
N MET A 38 -13.36 8.78 -6.09
CA MET A 38 -13.05 9.21 -7.45
C MET A 38 -12.14 10.43 -7.52
N LEU A 39 -11.93 11.14 -6.40
CA LEU A 39 -11.28 12.44 -6.41
C LEU A 39 -9.82 12.35 -6.88
N GLN A 40 -9.48 13.14 -7.89
CA GLN A 40 -8.11 13.47 -8.27
C GLN A 40 -8.01 14.99 -8.35
N SER A 41 -7.57 15.61 -7.26
CA SER A 41 -7.55 17.07 -7.13
C SER A 41 -6.35 17.74 -7.79
N MET A 42 -5.30 16.99 -8.11
CA MET A 42 -4.10 17.42 -8.83
C MET A 42 -3.44 16.21 -9.49
N THR A 43 -2.50 16.43 -10.42
CA THR A 43 -1.79 15.37 -11.14
C THR A 43 -1.07 14.40 -10.19
N GLU A 44 -0.55 14.93 -9.10
CA GLU A 44 0.23 14.20 -8.11
C GLU A 44 -0.66 13.28 -7.25
N ALA A 45 -1.91 13.67 -7.03
CA ALA A 45 -2.87 12.89 -6.27
C ALA A 45 -3.43 11.72 -7.10
N SER A 46 -3.82 10.64 -6.43
CA SER A 46 -4.53 9.52 -7.03
C SER A 46 -5.87 9.27 -6.31
N PRO A 47 -6.93 8.85 -7.03
CA PRO A 47 -8.18 8.46 -6.41
C PRO A 47 -8.00 7.33 -5.39
N VAL A 48 -8.79 7.31 -4.33
CA VAL A 48 -8.79 6.24 -3.32
C VAL A 48 -8.95 4.87 -3.97
N LYS A 49 -9.88 4.74 -4.91
CA LYS A 49 -10.11 3.49 -5.63
C LYS A 49 -8.89 3.05 -6.44
N TRP A 50 -8.10 4.01 -6.93
CA TRP A 50 -6.86 3.71 -7.64
C TRP A 50 -5.78 3.26 -6.67
N ASN A 51 -5.60 3.93 -5.52
CA ASN A 51 -4.67 3.51 -4.46
C ASN A 51 -4.96 2.07 -3.99
N LEU A 52 -6.22 1.77 -3.67
CA LEU A 52 -6.64 0.43 -3.22
C LEU A 52 -6.46 -0.66 -4.27
N ALA A 53 -6.75 -0.36 -5.54
CA ALA A 53 -6.56 -1.30 -6.64
C ALA A 53 -5.07 -1.47 -6.98
N HIS A 54 -4.28 -0.40 -6.90
CA HIS A 54 -2.85 -0.43 -7.17
C HIS A 54 -2.08 -1.29 -6.16
N THR A 55 -2.37 -1.16 -4.86
CA THR A 55 -1.72 -2.01 -3.86
C THR A 55 -2.13 -3.47 -4.02
N THR A 56 -3.35 -3.73 -4.46
CA THR A 56 -3.83 -5.09 -4.80
C THR A 56 -3.11 -5.66 -6.02
N TRP A 57 -2.94 -4.85 -7.06
CA TRP A 57 -2.18 -5.20 -8.27
C TRP A 57 -0.75 -5.59 -7.96
N PHE A 58 -0.11 -4.96 -6.97
CA PHE A 58 1.23 -5.34 -6.53
C PHE A 58 1.28 -6.82 -6.10
N PHE A 59 0.39 -7.24 -5.20
CA PHE A 59 0.35 -8.62 -4.71
C PHE A 59 -0.03 -9.61 -5.82
N GLU A 60 -0.98 -9.26 -6.67
CA GLU A 60 -1.36 -10.10 -7.80
C GLU A 60 -0.20 -10.31 -8.78
N THR A 61 0.48 -9.23 -9.15
CA THR A 61 1.52 -9.24 -10.19
C THR A 61 2.82 -9.86 -9.71
N PHE A 62 3.32 -9.42 -8.56
CA PHE A 62 4.65 -9.80 -8.10
C PHE A 62 4.65 -11.09 -7.29
N ILE A 63 3.50 -11.50 -6.74
CA ILE A 63 3.41 -12.70 -5.91
C ILE A 63 2.55 -13.77 -6.56
N LEU A 64 1.25 -13.51 -6.78
CA LEU A 64 0.32 -14.56 -7.23
C LEU A 64 0.63 -15.07 -8.63
N GLN A 65 0.82 -14.18 -9.61
CA GLN A 65 1.15 -14.57 -10.99
C GLN A 65 2.46 -15.37 -11.10
N VAL A 66 3.40 -15.16 -10.18
CA VAL A 66 4.73 -15.79 -10.21
C VAL A 66 4.77 -17.09 -9.40
N HIS A 67 4.03 -17.15 -8.29
CA HIS A 67 4.22 -18.20 -7.28
C HIS A 67 2.97 -19.05 -7.00
N ALA A 68 1.77 -18.58 -7.31
CA ALA A 68 0.55 -19.37 -7.16
C ALA A 68 0.26 -20.15 -8.44
N LYS A 69 0.34 -21.49 -8.35
CA LYS A 69 -0.02 -22.38 -9.45
C LYS A 69 -1.49 -22.16 -9.81
N ASP A 70 -1.77 -22.03 -11.11
CA ASP A 70 -3.11 -21.86 -11.67
C ASP A 70 -3.83 -20.55 -11.28
N HIS A 71 -3.12 -19.55 -10.74
CA HIS A 71 -3.71 -18.23 -10.51
C HIS A 71 -4.21 -17.63 -11.82
N LYS A 72 -5.41 -17.07 -11.79
CA LYS A 72 -5.99 -16.33 -12.89
C LYS A 72 -6.09 -14.88 -12.51
N ASP A 73 -5.76 -14.00 -13.44
CA ASP A 73 -5.95 -12.57 -13.22
C ASP A 73 -7.42 -12.27 -12.95
N PHE A 74 -7.68 -11.42 -11.95
CA PHE A 74 -9.05 -10.97 -11.67
C PHE A 74 -9.70 -10.33 -12.90
N HIS A 75 -8.93 -9.51 -13.63
CA HIS A 75 -9.36 -8.85 -14.84
C HIS A 75 -8.17 -8.56 -15.77
N PRO A 76 -8.25 -8.91 -17.07
CA PRO A 76 -7.09 -8.86 -17.98
C PRO A 76 -6.54 -7.44 -18.21
N GLN A 77 -7.34 -6.39 -17.96
CA GLN A 77 -6.92 -5.00 -18.13
C GLN A 77 -6.40 -4.33 -16.85
N PHE A 78 -6.51 -4.97 -15.68
CA PHE A 78 -6.11 -4.35 -14.42
C PHE A 78 -4.60 -4.16 -14.31
N GLY A 79 -3.82 -5.04 -14.94
CA GLY A 79 -2.38 -4.86 -15.10
C GLY A 79 -2.01 -3.53 -15.75
N TYR A 80 -2.74 -3.10 -16.78
CA TYR A 80 -2.53 -1.80 -17.44
C TYR A 80 -3.04 -0.62 -16.61
N LEU A 81 -4.22 -0.73 -16.00
CA LEU A 81 -4.86 0.37 -15.27
C LEU A 81 -4.15 0.72 -13.97
N PHE A 82 -3.59 -0.30 -13.31
CA PHE A 82 -3.05 -0.19 -11.96
C PHE A 82 -1.54 -0.37 -11.89
N ASN A 83 -0.84 -0.50 -13.02
CA ASN A 83 0.61 -0.29 -13.03
C ASN A 83 0.92 1.20 -12.75
N SER A 84 1.79 1.46 -11.77
CA SER A 84 2.14 2.82 -11.36
C SER A 84 3.23 3.46 -12.23
N TYR A 85 4.30 2.71 -12.53
CA TYR A 85 5.48 3.15 -13.28
C TYR A 85 6.45 2.00 -13.63
N TYR A 86 6.05 0.74 -13.46
CA TYR A 86 6.91 -0.42 -13.76
C TYR A 86 6.90 -0.68 -15.27
N ASN A 87 7.70 0.09 -16.01
CA ASN A 87 7.81 -0.01 -17.48
C ASN A 87 8.26 -1.40 -17.96
N GLN A 88 8.95 -2.16 -17.10
CA GLN A 88 9.34 -3.54 -17.40
C GLN A 88 8.15 -4.51 -17.38
N ILE A 89 7.06 -4.17 -16.69
CA ILE A 89 5.83 -4.96 -16.66
C ILE A 89 4.97 -4.64 -17.90
N GLY A 90 4.89 -3.38 -18.32
CA GLY A 90 4.19 -2.97 -19.53
C GLY A 90 3.74 -1.51 -19.51
N ASP A 91 2.92 -1.15 -20.48
CA ASP A 91 2.29 0.17 -20.56
C ASP A 91 1.38 0.46 -19.35
N MET A 92 1.11 1.74 -19.09
CA MET A 92 0.28 2.18 -17.97
C MET A 92 -0.74 3.24 -18.36
N HIS A 93 -1.87 3.27 -17.64
CA HIS A 93 -2.82 4.37 -17.75
C HIS A 93 -2.20 5.70 -17.30
N PRO A 94 -2.34 6.80 -18.06
CA PRO A 94 -1.69 8.07 -17.73
C PRO A 94 -2.11 8.61 -16.36
N ARG A 95 -1.11 8.83 -15.49
CA ARG A 95 -1.29 9.38 -14.13
C ARG A 95 -2.20 10.61 -14.05
N PRO A 96 -2.08 11.64 -14.92
CA PRO A 96 -2.91 12.86 -14.82
C PRO A 96 -4.41 12.61 -15.06
N THR A 97 -4.79 11.42 -15.53
CA THR A 97 -6.16 11.09 -15.94
C THR A 97 -6.75 9.91 -15.15
N ARG A 98 -6.16 9.54 -14.01
CA ARG A 98 -6.68 8.46 -13.15
C ARG A 98 -8.09 8.77 -12.61
N GLY A 99 -8.39 10.02 -12.31
CA GLY A 99 -9.69 10.50 -11.84
C GLY A 99 -10.79 10.46 -12.90
N LEU A 100 -10.44 10.29 -14.18
CA LEU A 100 -11.42 10.14 -15.26
C LEU A 100 -11.97 8.71 -15.38
N LEU A 101 -11.35 7.75 -14.69
CA LEU A 101 -11.74 6.35 -14.74
C LEU A 101 -12.98 6.09 -13.88
N SER A 102 -14.18 6.29 -14.41
CA SER A 102 -15.43 5.95 -13.70
C SER A 102 -15.58 4.44 -13.42
N ARG A 103 -14.82 3.61 -14.14
CA ARG A 103 -14.67 2.17 -13.90
C ARG A 103 -13.21 1.77 -13.70
N PRO A 104 -12.92 0.73 -12.90
CA PRO A 104 -13.86 -0.01 -12.06
C PRO A 104 -14.45 0.85 -10.94
N THR A 105 -15.66 0.50 -10.51
CA THR A 105 -16.36 1.07 -9.35
C THR A 105 -15.65 0.72 -8.05
N SER A 106 -15.93 1.44 -6.96
CA SER A 106 -15.43 1.10 -5.62
C SER A 106 -15.76 -0.34 -5.22
N GLN A 107 -16.97 -0.81 -5.53
CA GLN A 107 -17.38 -2.19 -5.27
C GLN A 107 -16.59 -3.22 -6.08
N GLU A 108 -16.31 -2.94 -7.36
CA GLU A 108 -15.45 -3.81 -8.18
C GLU A 108 -14.00 -3.83 -7.68
N VAL A 109 -13.49 -2.70 -7.17
CA VAL A 109 -12.18 -2.64 -6.52
C VAL A 109 -12.16 -3.44 -5.21
N LEU A 110 -13.20 -3.35 -4.38
CA LEU A 110 -13.31 -4.18 -3.16
C LEU A 110 -13.40 -5.67 -3.48
N ARG A 111 -14.13 -6.05 -4.54
CA ARG A 111 -14.15 -7.43 -5.03
C ARG A 111 -12.77 -7.90 -5.52
N TYR A 112 -12.03 -7.01 -6.17
CA TYR A 112 -10.66 -7.29 -6.59
C TYR A 112 -9.74 -7.51 -5.40
N ARG A 113 -9.82 -6.64 -4.37
CA ARG A 113 -9.10 -6.82 -3.10
C ARG A 113 -9.39 -8.18 -2.49
N ALA A 114 -10.66 -8.49 -2.24
CA ALA A 114 -11.06 -9.76 -1.64
C ALA A 114 -10.57 -10.98 -2.43
N TYR A 115 -10.62 -10.93 -3.77
CA TYR A 115 -10.14 -12.00 -4.63
C TYR A 115 -8.63 -12.27 -4.45
N VAL A 116 -7.83 -11.21 -4.44
CA VAL A 116 -6.37 -11.30 -4.26
C VAL A 116 -6.03 -11.67 -2.82
N ASP A 117 -6.75 -11.15 -1.84
CA ASP A 117 -6.54 -11.46 -0.43
C ASP A 117 -6.79 -12.96 -0.15
N GLU A 118 -7.90 -13.51 -0.65
CA GLU A 118 -8.21 -14.95 -0.55
C GLU A 118 -7.16 -15.82 -1.24
N ALA A 119 -6.62 -15.37 -2.38
CA ALA A 119 -5.55 -16.08 -3.08
C ALA A 119 -4.20 -16.02 -2.35
N MET A 120 -3.89 -14.87 -1.74
CA MET A 120 -2.69 -14.67 -0.91
C MET A 120 -2.74 -15.53 0.34
N GLU A 121 -3.88 -15.58 1.04
CA GLU A 121 -4.08 -16.44 2.21
C GLU A 121 -3.82 -17.91 1.87
N ARG A 122 -4.46 -18.42 0.80
CA ARG A 122 -4.24 -19.79 0.32
C ARG A 122 -2.78 -20.05 -0.03
N LEU A 123 -2.11 -19.11 -0.69
CA LEU A 123 -0.70 -19.26 -1.05
C LEU A 123 0.17 -19.35 0.20
N ILE A 124 -0.01 -18.43 1.16
CA ILE A 124 0.73 -18.39 2.42
C ILE A 124 0.50 -19.67 3.24
N GLU A 125 -0.72 -20.22 3.24
CA GLU A 125 -1.05 -21.43 4.00
C GLU A 125 -0.50 -22.70 3.35
N THR A 126 -0.64 -22.84 2.02
CA THR A 126 -0.48 -24.15 1.35
C THR A 126 0.79 -24.29 0.52
N ALA A 127 1.50 -23.19 0.21
CA ALA A 127 2.67 -23.26 -0.67
C ALA A 127 3.79 -24.12 -0.07
N PRO A 128 4.60 -24.81 -0.89
CA PRO A 128 5.84 -25.45 -0.44
C PRO A 128 6.78 -24.48 0.30
N TYR A 129 7.60 -24.99 1.23
CA TYR A 129 8.47 -24.15 2.07
C TYR A 129 9.41 -23.25 1.25
N ASP A 130 10.00 -23.77 0.18
CA ASP A 130 10.88 -23.01 -0.70
C ASP A 130 10.16 -21.86 -1.43
N VAL A 131 8.85 -21.98 -1.67
CA VAL A 131 8.02 -20.88 -2.17
C VAL A 131 7.77 -19.86 -1.07
N VAL A 132 7.48 -20.29 0.15
CA VAL A 132 7.30 -19.39 1.31
C VAL A 132 8.55 -18.52 1.53
N GLU A 133 9.74 -19.12 1.48
CA GLU A 133 11.00 -18.38 1.59
C GLU A 133 11.15 -17.30 0.51
N ARG A 134 10.67 -17.56 -0.71
CA ARG A 134 10.73 -16.59 -1.82
C ARG A 134 9.70 -15.46 -1.70
N ILE A 135 8.50 -15.76 -1.22
CA ILE A 135 7.42 -14.75 -1.12
C ILE A 135 7.50 -13.92 0.16
N ALA A 136 8.12 -14.42 1.23
CA ALA A 136 8.29 -13.69 2.49
C ALA A 136 8.85 -12.26 2.31
N PRO A 137 9.99 -12.05 1.60
CA PRO A 137 10.48 -10.69 1.33
C PRO A 137 9.55 -9.86 0.45
N LEU A 138 8.80 -10.49 -0.47
CA LEU A 138 7.84 -9.79 -1.34
C LEU A 138 6.59 -9.34 -0.57
N ILE A 139 6.13 -10.14 0.41
CA ILE A 139 5.03 -9.75 1.31
C ILE A 139 5.45 -8.56 2.16
N ALA A 140 6.66 -8.58 2.73
CA ALA A 140 7.18 -7.44 3.48
C ALA A 140 7.28 -6.17 2.62
N MET A 141 7.80 -6.29 1.40
CA MET A 141 7.87 -5.18 0.44
C MET A 141 6.47 -4.68 0.04
N GLY A 142 5.53 -5.58 -0.22
CA GLY A 142 4.14 -5.25 -0.53
C GLY A 142 3.43 -4.55 0.62
N ALA A 143 3.70 -4.97 1.87
CA ALA A 143 3.17 -4.33 3.05
C ALA A 143 3.75 -2.92 3.24
N ALA A 144 5.06 -2.74 3.08
CA ALA A 144 5.67 -1.41 3.14
C ALA A 144 5.16 -0.50 2.00
N HIS A 145 5.00 -1.03 0.80
CA HIS A 145 4.42 -0.34 -0.34
C HIS A 145 2.96 0.08 -0.09
N GLU A 146 2.12 -0.81 0.45
CA GLU A 146 0.74 -0.46 0.80
C GLU A 146 0.68 0.56 1.95
N ALA A 147 1.59 0.49 2.93
CA ALA A 147 1.71 1.51 3.97
C ALA A 147 2.06 2.90 3.40
N GLN A 148 2.95 2.99 2.40
CA GLN A 148 3.19 4.24 1.66
C GLN A 148 1.90 4.72 0.97
N HIS A 149 1.15 3.83 0.35
CA HIS A 149 -0.12 4.17 -0.28
C HIS A 149 -1.24 4.53 0.69
N GLN A 150 -1.18 4.07 1.95
CA GLN A 150 -2.09 4.51 3.02
C GLN A 150 -1.82 5.96 3.41
N GLU A 151 -0.56 6.37 3.51
CA GLU A 151 -0.19 7.77 3.73
C GLU A 151 -0.61 8.65 2.53
N LEU A 152 -0.35 8.18 1.30
CA LEU A 152 -0.76 8.89 0.08
C LEU A 152 -2.28 9.04 0.00
N LEU A 153 -3.05 7.99 0.31
CA LEU A 153 -4.51 8.04 0.33
C LEU A 153 -5.01 9.18 1.22
N VAL A 154 -4.47 9.32 2.43
CA VAL A 154 -4.90 10.35 3.38
C VAL A 154 -4.49 11.75 2.92
N THR A 155 -3.26 11.90 2.42
CA THR A 155 -2.75 13.20 1.96
C THR A 155 -3.45 13.67 0.67
N ASP A 156 -3.71 12.75 -0.27
CA ASP A 156 -4.47 13.00 -1.49
C ASP A 156 -5.91 13.44 -1.19
N LEU A 157 -6.58 12.72 -0.29
CA LEU A 157 -7.94 13.07 0.17
C LEU A 157 -7.96 14.42 0.89
N LYS A 158 -6.97 14.69 1.74
CA LYS A 158 -6.89 15.98 2.45
C LYS A 158 -6.82 17.14 1.48
N HIS A 159 -6.03 17.03 0.41
CA HIS A 159 -6.01 18.05 -0.65
C HIS A 159 -7.35 18.10 -1.40
N GLY A 160 -7.96 16.94 -1.72
CA GLY A 160 -9.28 16.88 -2.34
C GLY A 160 -10.38 17.58 -1.54
N PHE A 161 -10.45 17.33 -0.24
CA PHE A 161 -11.44 17.94 0.65
C PHE A 161 -11.20 19.42 0.92
N TYR A 162 -9.95 19.87 0.89
CA TYR A 162 -9.64 21.30 0.93
C TYR A 162 -10.29 22.07 -0.23
N GLN A 163 -10.46 21.44 -1.40
CA GLN A 163 -11.11 22.06 -2.56
C GLN A 163 -12.65 22.13 -2.43
N ASN A 164 -13.25 21.39 -1.50
CA ASN A 164 -14.70 21.36 -1.33
C ASN A 164 -15.15 22.44 -0.34
N PRO A 165 -15.97 23.43 -0.76
CA PRO A 165 -16.39 24.53 0.11
C PRO A 165 -17.24 24.09 1.30
N LEU A 166 -17.76 22.85 1.30
CA LEU A 166 -18.49 22.28 2.44
C LEU A 166 -17.57 21.73 3.54
N ALA A 167 -16.25 21.69 3.33
CA ALA A 167 -15.24 21.22 4.28
C ALA A 167 -15.61 19.87 4.95
N PRO A 168 -15.73 18.77 4.18
CA PRO A 168 -16.18 17.48 4.70
C PRO A 168 -15.22 16.94 5.78
N GLY A 169 -15.77 16.52 6.92
CA GLY A 169 -15.04 16.01 8.08
C GLY A 169 -15.21 14.51 8.28
N VAL A 170 -14.75 13.67 7.33
CA VAL A 170 -14.99 12.22 7.35
C VAL A 170 -14.23 11.44 8.45
N TYR A 171 -13.21 12.05 9.06
CA TYR A 171 -12.40 11.45 10.14
C TYR A 171 -12.57 12.22 11.48
N ALA A 172 -13.76 12.75 11.75
CA ALA A 172 -14.01 13.63 12.90
C ALA A 172 -13.60 13.01 14.26
N ASP A 173 -13.75 11.69 14.44
CA ASP A 173 -13.40 11.02 15.69
C ASP A 173 -11.89 11.04 15.99
N ALA A 174 -11.03 11.14 14.96
CA ALA A 174 -9.59 11.26 15.16
C ALA A 174 -9.17 12.60 15.82
N SER A 175 -10.07 13.60 15.82
CA SER A 175 -9.83 14.90 16.47
C SER A 175 -10.15 14.92 17.96
N THR A 176 -10.63 13.82 18.55
CA THR A 176 -11.00 13.73 19.97
C THR A 176 -9.81 13.57 20.91
N GLU A 177 -8.60 13.39 20.38
CA GLU A 177 -7.39 13.46 21.20
C GLU A 177 -7.21 14.88 21.75
N GLN A 178 -7.00 14.98 23.08
CA GLN A 178 -6.79 16.26 23.74
C GLN A 178 -5.64 17.01 23.07
N THR A 179 -5.88 18.26 22.68
CA THR A 179 -4.82 19.17 22.26
C THR A 179 -3.86 19.39 23.42
N VAL A 180 -2.81 18.58 23.50
CA VAL A 180 -1.72 18.79 24.45
C VAL A 180 -0.91 19.98 23.94
N LEU A 181 -0.76 21.02 24.76
CA LEU A 181 0.12 22.13 24.43
C LEU A 181 1.53 21.57 24.16
N ALA A 182 2.11 21.95 23.02
CA ALA A 182 3.47 21.56 22.69
C ALA A 182 4.42 21.96 23.82
N SER A 183 5.30 21.04 24.21
CA SER A 183 6.36 21.36 25.15
C SER A 183 7.26 22.47 24.58
N ALA A 184 7.94 23.20 25.47
CA ALA A 184 8.88 24.23 25.05
C ALA A 184 9.96 23.64 24.13
N MET A 185 10.37 24.40 23.11
CA MET A 185 11.43 24.01 22.18
C MET A 185 12.72 23.71 22.96
N GLN A 186 13.31 22.54 22.69
CA GLN A 186 14.58 22.12 23.27
C GLN A 186 15.56 21.73 22.17
N TRP A 187 16.81 22.14 22.32
CA TRP A 187 17.91 21.68 21.47
C TRP A 187 18.43 20.34 21.98
N ARG A 188 18.63 19.39 21.07
CA ARG A 188 19.38 18.15 21.35
C ARG A 188 20.80 18.33 20.85
N GLU A 189 21.74 18.49 21.77
CA GLU A 189 23.15 18.55 21.42
C GLU A 189 23.64 17.16 20.99
N MET A 190 24.28 17.10 19.83
CA MET A 190 24.96 15.90 19.34
C MET A 190 26.46 16.18 19.32
N GLN A 191 27.22 15.39 20.07
CA GLN A 191 28.68 15.50 20.07
C GLN A 191 29.24 15.20 18.69
N GLY A 192 30.20 16.00 18.24
CA GLY A 192 30.89 15.75 16.97
C GLY A 192 31.69 14.45 17.01
N GLY A 193 31.73 13.72 15.89
CA GLY A 193 32.48 12.47 15.79
C GLY A 193 32.06 11.61 14.61
N LEU A 194 32.64 10.41 14.52
CA LEU A 194 32.26 9.41 13.54
C LEU A 194 30.96 8.73 13.97
N CYS A 195 29.99 8.66 13.07
CA CYS A 195 28.74 7.92 13.26
C CYS A 195 28.47 6.99 12.08
N LYS A 196 27.69 5.93 12.33
CA LYS A 196 27.17 5.04 11.29
C LYS A 196 25.72 5.41 11.04
N ILE A 197 25.34 5.47 9.76
CA ILE A 197 23.97 5.64 9.28
C ILE A 197 23.68 4.51 8.30
N GLY A 198 22.39 4.22 8.08
CA GLY A 198 21.95 3.18 7.17
C GLY A 198 21.44 1.92 7.87
N TRP A 199 20.86 1.01 7.09
CA TRP A 199 20.19 -0.19 7.57
C TRP A 199 21.17 -1.23 8.12
N ASN A 200 20.87 -1.75 9.30
CA ASN A 200 21.78 -2.63 10.05
C ASN A 200 21.69 -4.12 9.70
N GLY A 201 20.91 -4.49 8.68
CA GLY A 201 20.72 -5.89 8.28
C GLY A 201 19.56 -6.64 8.98
N GLN A 202 18.79 -5.97 9.85
CA GLN A 202 17.67 -6.61 10.57
C GLN A 202 16.31 -6.10 10.07
N GLY A 203 15.39 -7.02 9.77
CA GLY A 203 14.03 -6.69 9.37
C GLY A 203 13.90 -6.23 7.92
N PHE A 204 12.80 -5.55 7.58
CA PHE A 204 12.62 -4.97 6.26
C PHE A 204 13.20 -3.56 6.22
N ALA A 205 13.84 -3.21 5.09
CA ALA A 205 14.20 -1.85 4.72
C ALA A 205 14.07 -1.69 3.20
N PHE A 206 13.77 -0.48 2.75
CA PHE A 206 13.91 -0.14 1.34
C PHE A 206 15.40 -0.15 0.94
N ASP A 207 15.65 -0.39 -0.34
CA ASP A 207 17.01 -0.46 -0.90
C ASP A 207 17.80 0.84 -0.73
N ASN A 208 17.10 1.99 -0.72
CA ASN A 208 17.69 3.31 -0.50
C ASN A 208 18.14 3.59 0.94
N GLU A 209 17.85 2.70 1.90
CA GLU A 209 18.24 2.85 3.30
C GLU A 209 19.64 2.26 3.60
N GLY A 210 20.30 1.63 2.62
CA GLY A 210 21.59 0.98 2.79
C GLY A 210 22.79 1.63 2.07
N PRO A 211 24.02 1.20 2.41
CA PRO A 211 24.37 0.46 3.63
C PRO A 211 24.28 1.37 4.87
#